data_AF-A0AAV3YFV2-F1
#
_entry.id   AF-A0AAV3YFV2-F1
#
_cell.length_a   1.000
_cell.length_b   1.000
_cell.length_c   1.000
_cell.angle_alpha   90.00
_cell.angle_beta   90.00
_cell.angle_gamma   90.00
#
_symmetry.space_group_name_H-M   'P 1'
#
loop_
_entity.id
_entity.type
_entity.pdbx_description
1 polymer ?
#
loop_
_entity_poly.entity_id
_entity_poly.type
_entity_poly.pdbx_seq_one_letter_code
_entity_poly.pdbx_strand_id
1 'polypeptide(L)'
;MCKSVSEGWAVATLDFAENYLCEKQDQPQSSYYGYKQVTVHPCIVYYECSCGERTTDNVAIVADELEYTSRLVSRILKEFVLHIQRRVTILKK
;
A
#
# COMPACT_ATOMS: atom_id res chain seq x y z
N MET A 1 6.80 10.76 20.62
CA MET A 1 5.38 11.19 20.74
C MET A 1 4.65 10.73 19.49
N CYS A 2 3.82 9.69 19.58
CA CYS A 2 2.92 9.32 18.50
C CYS A 2 1.57 9.98 18.80
N LYS A 3 1.16 10.97 17.99
CA LYS A 3 -0.12 11.65 18.16
C LYS A 3 -1.24 10.67 17.81
N SER A 4 -2.34 10.68 18.56
CA SER A 4 -3.51 9.87 18.25
C SER A 4 -4.20 10.37 16.98
N VAL A 5 -4.65 9.44 16.15
CA VAL A 5 -5.53 9.76 15.02
C VAL A 5 -6.93 10.02 15.59
N SER A 6 -7.59 11.08 15.12
CA SER A 6 -8.94 11.45 15.56
C SER A 6 -9.97 10.42 15.10
N GLU A 7 -11.08 10.31 15.83
CA GLU A 7 -12.20 9.45 15.45
C GLU A 7 -12.70 9.76 14.03
N GLY A 8 -12.86 8.73 13.21
CA GLY A 8 -13.28 8.85 11.81
C GLY A 8 -12.16 9.25 10.84
N TRP A 9 -10.93 9.46 11.33
CA TRP A 9 -9.76 9.72 10.50
C TRP A 9 -8.91 8.46 10.34
N ALA A 10 -8.16 8.41 9.24
CA ALA A 10 -7.14 7.41 9.00
C ALA A 10 -5.88 8.12 8.49
N VAL A 11 -4.71 7.66 8.92
CA VAL A 11 -3.42 8.12 8.41
C VAL A 11 -2.84 6.99 7.59
N ALA A 12 -2.60 7.27 6.31
CA ALA A 12 -1.99 6.31 5.42
C ALA A 12 -0.59 6.76 4.99
N THR A 13 0.33 5.81 4.96
CA THR A 13 1.64 5.96 4.35
C THR A 13 1.66 5.12 3.09
N LEU A 14 1.91 5.78 1.97
CA LEU A 14 2.11 5.19 0.66
C LEU A 14 3.55 5.49 0.29
N ASP A 15 4.43 4.50 0.36
CA ASP A 15 5.86 4.68 0.07
C ASP A 15 6.12 4.66 -1.44
N PHE A 16 7.32 5.03 -1.87
CA PHE A 16 7.71 4.95 -3.26
C PHE A 16 7.57 3.52 -3.79
N ALA A 17 7.11 3.39 -5.04
CA ALA A 17 6.94 2.09 -5.67
C ALA A 17 8.26 1.61 -6.26
N GLU A 18 8.65 0.38 -5.95
CA GLU A 18 9.92 -0.19 -6.39
C GLU A 18 9.71 -1.38 -7.31
N ASN A 19 10.61 -1.54 -8.28
CA ASN A 19 10.56 -2.65 -9.22
C ASN A 19 11.32 -3.85 -8.66
N TYR A 20 10.64 -4.98 -8.55
CA TYR A 20 11.18 -6.25 -8.06
C TYR A 20 11.19 -7.32 -9.14
N LEU A 21 12.22 -8.17 -9.10
CA LEU A 21 12.30 -9.37 -9.92
C LEU A 21 11.38 -10.45 -9.36
N CYS A 22 10.53 -11.05 -10.19
CA CYS A 22 9.62 -12.11 -9.73
C CYS A 22 10.34 -13.44 -9.43
N GLU A 23 11.42 -13.74 -10.16
CA GLU A 23 12.07 -15.06 -10.11
C GLU A 23 13.28 -15.12 -9.17
N LYS A 24 13.95 -14.00 -8.94
CA LYS A 24 15.23 -13.94 -8.21
C LYS A 24 15.27 -12.74 -7.27
N GLN A 25 14.80 -12.94 -6.04
CA GLN A 25 14.79 -11.91 -5.01
C GLN A 25 16.11 -11.83 -4.21
N ASP A 26 17.00 -12.81 -4.38
CA ASP A 26 18.31 -12.91 -3.74
C ASP A 26 19.42 -12.17 -4.51
N GLN A 27 19.07 -11.51 -5.62
CA GLN A 27 20.02 -10.78 -6.47
C GLN A 27 19.99 -9.29 -6.17
N PRO A 28 21.13 -8.58 -6.36
CA PRO A 28 21.14 -7.13 -6.29
C PRO A 28 20.14 -6.52 -7.28
N GLN A 29 19.41 -5.49 -6.85
CA GLN A 29 18.42 -4.79 -7.68
C GLN A 29 19.02 -4.23 -8.97
N SER A 30 20.33 -3.97 -8.99
CA SER A 30 21.10 -3.57 -10.17
C SER A 30 21.22 -4.65 -11.26
N SER A 31 20.81 -5.89 -10.98
CA SER A 31 20.76 -7.00 -11.94
C SER A 31 19.43 -7.02 -12.74
N TYR A 32 18.99 -5.84 -13.19
CA TYR A 32 17.65 -5.60 -13.76
C TYR A 32 17.52 -5.95 -15.25
N TYR A 33 18.60 -6.36 -15.92
CA TYR A 33 18.54 -6.70 -17.35
C TYR A 33 18.04 -8.15 -17.55
N GLY A 34 16.89 -8.28 -18.23
CA GLY A 34 16.48 -9.54 -18.88
C GLY A 34 15.43 -10.40 -18.15
N TYR A 35 14.71 -9.87 -17.16
CA TYR A 35 13.73 -10.64 -16.38
C TYR A 35 12.38 -9.94 -16.27
N LYS A 36 11.32 -10.69 -15.94
CA LYS A 36 10.00 -10.13 -15.61
C LYS A 36 10.07 -9.42 -14.26
N GLN A 37 9.67 -8.15 -14.27
CA GLN A 37 9.63 -7.30 -13.10
C GLN A 37 8.18 -6.88 -12.82
N VAL A 38 7.91 -6.56 -11.56
CA VAL A 38 6.67 -5.94 -11.13
C VAL A 38 6.98 -4.77 -10.22
N THR A 39 6.13 -3.76 -10.26
CA THR A 39 6.16 -2.64 -9.33
C THR A 39 5.41 -3.02 -8.07
N VAL A 40 6.07 -2.93 -6.91
CA VAL A 40 5.47 -3.16 -5.60
C VAL A 40 5.34 -1.83 -4.89
N HIS A 41 4.13 -1.54 -4.43
CA HIS A 41 3.80 -0.33 -3.70
C HIS A 41 3.29 -0.72 -2.31
N PRO A 42 4.14 -0.61 -1.27
CA PRO A 42 3.71 -0.86 0.09
C PRO A 42 2.83 0.31 0.58
N CYS A 43 1.71 -0.05 1.19
CA CYS A 43 0.75 0.89 1.75
C CYS A 43 0.41 0.45 3.17
N ILE A 44 0.54 1.38 4.11
CA ILE A 44 0.22 1.18 5.52
C ILE A 44 -0.89 2.15 5.87
N VAL A 45 -1.89 1.70 6.61
CA VAL A 45 -2.92 2.58 7.17
C VAL A 45 -3.05 2.35 8.66
N TYR A 46 -3.14 3.45 9.39
CA TYR A 46 -3.40 3.50 10.82
C TYR A 46 -4.72 4.21 11.08
N TYR A 47 -5.61 3.56 11.83
CA TYR A 47 -6.94 4.06 12.12
C TYR A 47 -7.49 3.47 13.43
N GLU A 48 -8.61 4.02 13.90
CA GLU A 48 -9.37 3.49 15.03
C GLU A 48 -10.53 2.63 14.51
N CYS A 49 -10.65 1.39 14.99
CA CYS A 49 -11.79 0.53 14.67
C CYS A 49 -13.06 1.02 15.38
N SER A 50 -14.22 0.50 14.98
CA SER A 50 -15.47 0.76 15.70
C SER A 50 -15.48 0.25 17.15
N CYS A 51 -14.60 -0.69 17.48
CA CYS A 51 -14.35 -1.16 18.84
C CYS A 51 -13.58 -0.15 19.72
N GLY A 52 -13.16 0.99 19.17
CA GLY A 52 -12.33 1.98 19.87
C GLY A 52 -10.84 1.59 19.98
N GLU A 53 -10.48 0.41 19.49
CA GLU A 53 -9.09 -0.06 19.43
C GLU A 53 -8.36 0.51 18.21
N ARG A 54 -7.07 0.80 18.39
CA ARG A 54 -6.21 1.26 17.31
C ARG A 54 -5.69 0.09 16.53
N THR A 55 -5.79 0.16 15.21
CA THR A 55 -5.35 -0.90 14.32
C THR A 55 -4.48 -0.36 13.18
N THR A 56 -3.68 -1.26 12.63
CA THR A 56 -2.83 -1.01 11.48
C THR A 56 -3.10 -2.10 10.45
N ASP A 57 -3.44 -1.70 9.23
CA ASP A 57 -3.48 -2.62 8.09
C ASP A 57 -2.30 -2.34 7.16
N ASN A 58 -1.67 -3.42 6.67
CA ASN A 58 -0.55 -3.36 5.74
C ASN A 58 -0.95 -4.08 4.45
N VAL A 59 -0.83 -3.41 3.32
CA VAL A 59 -1.19 -3.92 2.00
C VAL A 59 -0.05 -3.63 1.04
N ALA A 60 0.38 -4.64 0.28
CA ALA A 60 1.25 -4.43 -0.86
C ALA A 60 0.41 -4.49 -2.14
N ILE A 61 0.45 -3.43 -2.94
CA ILE A 61 -0.15 -3.42 -4.27
C ILE A 61 0.93 -3.79 -5.27
N VAL A 62 0.69 -4.81 -6.08
CA VAL A 62 1.61 -5.30 -7.10
C VAL A 62 1.03 -4.94 -8.47
N ALA A 63 1.82 -4.26 -9.30
CA ALA A 63 1.44 -3.83 -10.64
C ALA A 63 2.44 -4.32 -11.69
N ASP A 64 1.93 -4.75 -12.84
CA ASP A 64 2.73 -5.12 -14.02
C ASP A 64 3.02 -3.87 -14.88
N GLU A 65 3.37 -2.75 -14.24
CA GLU A 65 3.68 -1.47 -14.87
C GLU A 65 4.94 -0.88 -14.21
N LEU A 66 6.07 -0.91 -14.91
CA LEU A 66 7.40 -0.57 -14.36
C LEU A 66 7.70 0.93 -14.30
N GLU A 67 6.92 1.73 -15.04
CA GLU A 67 7.10 3.18 -15.07
C GLU A 67 6.33 3.81 -13.91
N TYR A 68 7.04 4.53 -13.05
CA TYR A 68 6.44 5.29 -11.96
C TYR A 68 5.75 6.56 -12.50
N THR A 69 4.54 6.39 -13.02
CA THR A 69 3.73 7.47 -13.58
C THR A 69 2.70 7.98 -12.58
N SER A 70 2.27 9.25 -12.73
CA SER A 70 1.16 9.81 -11.95
C SER A 70 -0.14 9.01 -12.14
N ARG A 71 -0.30 8.36 -13.30
CA ARG A 71 -1.43 7.47 -13.59
C ARG A 71 -1.40 6.21 -12.75
N LEU A 72 -0.24 5.56 -12.63
CA LEU A 72 -0.05 4.39 -11.78
C LEU A 72 -0.35 4.74 -10.32
N VAL A 73 0.24 5.82 -9.80
CA VAL A 73 0.00 6.30 -8.42
C VAL A 73 -1.49 6.59 -8.18
N SER A 74 -2.17 7.25 -9.13
CA SER A 74 -3.61 7.53 -9.01
C SER A 74 -4.46 6.26 -8.95
N ARG A 75 -4.10 5.22 -9.72
CA ARG A 75 -4.78 3.92 -9.70
C ARG A 75 -4.55 3.20 -8.38
N ILE A 76 -3.30 3.14 -7.92
CA ILE A 76 -2.92 2.53 -6.64
C ILE A 76 -3.68 3.19 -5.50
N LEU A 77 -3.72 4.54 -5.47
CA LEU A 77 -4.45 5.27 -4.44
C LEU A 77 -5.94 4.94 -4.44
N LYS A 78 -6.57 4.83 -5.62
CA LYS A 78 -7.99 4.45 -5.72
C LYS A 78 -8.24 3.05 -5.18
N GLU A 79 -7.45 2.07 -5.59
CA GLU A 79 -7.59 0.68 -5.12
C GLU A 79 -7.33 0.56 -3.61
N PHE A 80 -6.35 1.29 -3.11
CA PHE A 80 -6.04 1.33 -1.69
C PHE A 80 -7.17 1.93 -0.86
N VAL A 81 -7.73 3.07 -1.29
CA VAL A 81 -8.89 3.69 -0.62
C VAL A 81 -10.09 2.74 -0.64
N LEU A 82 -10.37 2.06 -1.75
CA LEU A 82 -11.43 1.06 -1.85
C LEU A 82 -11.18 -0.12 -0.90
N HIS A 83 -9.94 -0.59 -0.78
CA HIS A 83 -9.56 -1.64 0.16
C HIS A 83 -9.86 -1.22 1.61
N ILE A 84 -9.42 -0.03 2.00
CA ILE A 84 -9.66 0.51 3.35
C ILE A 84 -11.15 0.67 3.61
N GLN A 85 -11.89 1.28 2.69
CA GLN A 85 -13.32 1.49 2.84
C GLN A 85 -14.06 0.17 3.05
N ARG A 86 -13.69 -0.91 2.36
CA ARG A 86 -14.30 -2.22 2.60
C ARG A 86 -14.03 -2.73 4.02
N ARG A 87 -12.81 -2.57 4.54
CA ARG A 87 -12.45 -3.04 5.89
C ARG A 87 -13.08 -2.18 6.99
N VAL A 88 -13.03 -0.85 6.84
CA VAL A 88 -13.57 0.10 7.82
C VAL A 88 -15.10 0.12 7.80
N THR A 89 -15.75 -0.05 6.64
CA THR A 89 -17.22 -0.04 6.55
C THR A 89 -17.85 -1.32 7.12
N ILE A 90 -17.16 -2.46 7.05
CA ILE A 90 -17.59 -3.70 7.73
C ILE A 90 -17.65 -3.51 9.26
N LEU A 91 -16.95 -2.51 9.80
CA LEU A 91 -16.92 -2.20 11.23
C LEU A 91 -18.04 -1.25 11.68
N LYS A 92 -18.81 -0.61 10.79
CA LYS A 92 -19.96 0.25 11.17
C LYS A 92 -21.24 -0.54 11.53
N LYS A 93 -21.13 -1.65 12.25
CA LYS A 93 -22.28 -2.41 12.75
C LYS A 93 -22.44 -2.23 14.26
#